data_AF-A0A5B7FUT5-F1
#
_entry.id   AF-A0A5B7FUT5-F1
#
_cell.length_a   1.000
_cell.length_b   1.000
_cell.length_c   1.000
_cell.angle_alpha   90.00
_cell.angle_beta   90.00
_cell.angle_gamma   90.00
#
_symmetry.space_group_name_H-M   'P 1'
#
loop_
_entity.id
_entity.type
_entity.pdbx_description
1 polymer ?
#
loop_
_entity_poly.entity_id
_entity_poly.type
_entity_poly.pdbx_seq_one_letter_code
_entity_poly.pdbx_strand_id
1 'polypeptide(L)'
;MWAREWAAAVVVVAVWGSVRASLNLYVDAEDVKQLLGEWQVVTQLSGSSGSGAAVQGEGYLERHCFPSTGVNSQLWYVNNGTVNHYALNYEIVVPPQLDALTFYWQALQGRTIPYTLSVSVANPEAVLQPVCNISDHGLVPTKLSSWTLRLTCTRKLTTEVDVTVTLQVPMNTSLADITTLTIHRKKVCLRENEAVHMEATGSGGHSTTVVYVTVAGLGVFLALVAALAALNHTHHNKMYNNAARCVCVFS
;
A
#
# COMPACT_ATOMS: atom_id res chain seq x y z
N MET A 1 -64.96 51.30 7.20
CA MET A 1 -64.35 50.98 8.51
C MET A 1 -63.88 49.53 8.44
N TRP A 2 -62.62 49.25 8.85
CA TRP A 2 -61.86 47.98 8.70
C TRP A 2 -61.36 47.78 7.25
N ALA A 3 -60.23 48.31 6.76
CA ALA A 3 -58.86 48.46 7.26
C ALA A 3 -58.10 47.13 7.46
N ARG A 4 -56.92 47.07 6.80
CA ARG A 4 -55.72 46.25 7.04
C ARG A 4 -55.53 45.03 6.12
N GLU A 5 -54.67 45.17 5.11
CA GLU A 5 -53.20 45.02 5.17
C GLU A 5 -52.78 43.54 5.29
N TRP A 6 -52.43 42.94 4.15
CA TRP A 6 -51.56 41.74 4.09
C TRP A 6 -50.54 41.96 2.97
N ALA A 7 -49.71 42.98 3.13
CA ALA A 7 -48.41 43.03 2.48
C ALA A 7 -47.38 42.50 3.48
N ALA A 8 -46.45 41.70 2.97
CA ALA A 8 -45.21 41.28 3.61
C ALA A 8 -45.31 40.27 4.78
N ALA A 9 -45.41 39.00 4.40
CA ALA A 9 -44.61 37.98 5.07
C ALA A 9 -43.76 37.29 4.00
N VAL A 10 -42.77 38.02 3.47
CA VAL A 10 -41.59 37.36 2.89
C VAL A 10 -40.96 36.62 4.06
N VAL A 11 -41.25 35.32 4.13
CA VAL A 11 -40.56 34.42 5.04
C VAL A 11 -39.12 34.40 4.57
N VAL A 12 -38.30 35.26 5.18
CA VAL A 12 -36.86 35.07 5.22
C VAL A 12 -36.67 33.79 6.03
N VAL A 13 -36.70 32.64 5.36
CA VAL A 13 -36.12 31.42 5.90
C VAL A 13 -34.63 31.73 5.97
N ALA A 14 -34.22 32.32 7.09
CA ALA A 14 -32.83 32.31 7.48
C ALA A 14 -32.49 30.83 7.60
N VAL A 15 -31.85 30.28 6.56
CA VAL A 15 -31.14 29.02 6.62
C VAL A 15 -30.01 29.27 7.63
N TRP A 16 -30.32 29.11 8.91
CA TRP A 16 -29.34 28.85 9.94
C TRP A 16 -28.79 27.47 9.59
N GLY A 17 -27.89 27.45 8.62
CA GLY A 17 -27.11 26.27 8.30
C GLY A 17 -26.45 25.84 9.60
N SER A 18 -26.88 24.70 10.13
CA SER A 18 -26.29 24.13 11.32
C SER A 18 -24.81 23.86 11.03
N VAL A 19 -23.94 24.73 11.55
CA VAL A 19 -22.50 24.68 11.31
C VAL A 19 -21.94 23.48 12.07
N ARG A 20 -21.81 22.34 11.38
CA ARG A 20 -21.28 21.08 11.92
C ARG A 20 -19.77 21.19 12.10
N ALA A 21 -19.26 20.89 13.30
CA ALA A 21 -17.82 20.67 13.46
C ALA A 21 -17.36 19.59 12.47
N SER A 22 -16.25 19.80 11.77
CA SER A 22 -15.82 18.89 10.71
C SER A 22 -14.29 18.83 10.68
N LEU A 23 -13.75 17.67 10.37
CA LEU A 23 -12.32 17.34 10.48
C LEU A 23 -11.81 16.76 9.16
N ASN A 24 -10.58 17.12 8.80
CA ASN A 24 -9.75 16.34 7.89
C ASN A 24 -8.66 15.63 8.70
N LEU A 25 -8.43 14.35 8.42
CA LEU A 25 -7.37 13.53 9.00
C LEU A 25 -6.86 12.51 7.99
N TYR A 26 -5.56 12.57 7.66
CA TYR A 26 -4.91 11.68 6.69
C TYR A 26 -3.43 11.47 7.02
N VAL A 27 -2.82 10.42 6.45
CA VAL A 27 -1.38 10.13 6.58
C VAL A 27 -0.59 10.85 5.48
N ASP A 28 0.65 11.24 5.77
CA ASP A 28 1.58 11.79 4.78
C ASP A 28 1.75 10.88 3.56
N ALA A 29 1.89 11.47 2.38
CA ALA A 29 1.96 10.72 1.13
C ALA A 29 3.23 9.86 1.02
N GLU A 30 4.37 10.33 1.54
CA GLU A 30 5.62 9.56 1.53
C GLU A 30 5.55 8.37 2.49
N ASP A 31 4.96 8.58 3.67
CA ASP A 31 4.71 7.50 4.63
C ASP A 31 3.75 6.46 4.02
N VAL A 32 2.71 6.89 3.29
CA VAL A 32 1.78 5.97 2.62
C VAL A 32 2.49 5.11 1.57
N LYS A 33 3.45 5.66 0.80
CA LYS A 33 4.24 4.85 -0.15
C LYS A 33 5.03 3.77 0.57
N GLN A 34 5.63 4.09 1.72
CA GLN A 34 6.38 3.11 2.50
C GLN A 34 5.47 2.07 3.16
N LEU A 35 4.28 2.48 3.62
CA LEU A 35 3.28 1.60 4.21
C LEU A 35 2.66 0.62 3.21
N LEU A 36 2.39 1.08 1.99
CA LEU A 36 1.76 0.26 0.95
C LEU A 36 2.78 -0.46 0.05
N GLY A 37 4.07 -0.16 0.23
CA GLY A 37 5.14 -0.57 -0.66
C GLY A 37 5.11 0.27 -1.95
N GLU A 38 6.28 0.73 -2.37
CA GLU A 38 6.44 1.25 -3.73
C GLU A 38 6.04 0.13 -4.71
N TRP A 39 5.21 0.43 -5.72
CA TRP A 39 4.79 -0.54 -6.73
C TRP A 39 6.00 -1.06 -7.50
N GLN A 40 6.69 -2.07 -6.98
CA GLN A 40 7.59 -2.88 -7.77
C GLN A 40 6.71 -3.69 -8.71
N VAL A 41 6.53 -3.19 -9.94
CA VAL A 41 5.89 -3.88 -11.04
C VAL A 41 6.65 -5.17 -11.30
N VAL A 42 6.25 -6.26 -10.65
CA VAL A 42 6.66 -7.60 -11.05
C VAL A 42 5.90 -7.89 -12.34
N THR A 43 6.53 -7.58 -13.48
CA THR A 43 6.07 -8.02 -14.79
C THR A 43 6.28 -9.53 -14.88
N GLN A 44 5.37 -10.31 -14.30
CA GLN A 44 5.24 -11.71 -14.65
C GLN A 44 4.38 -11.79 -15.91
N LEU A 45 5.04 -11.91 -17.07
CA LEU A 45 4.38 -12.43 -18.25
C LEU A 45 4.22 -13.95 -18.07
N SER A 46 2.97 -14.35 -17.92
CA SER A 46 2.50 -15.73 -17.90
C SER A 46 2.53 -16.38 -19.29
N GLY A 47 2.64 -17.71 -19.32
CA GLY A 47 2.45 -18.57 -20.50
C GLY A 47 3.19 -19.91 -20.38
N SER A 48 2.79 -20.78 -19.45
CA SER A 48 1.91 -21.95 -19.66
C SER A 48 2.56 -23.17 -20.33
N SER A 49 2.68 -24.29 -19.59
CA SER A 49 2.09 -25.59 -19.95
C SER A 49 2.57 -26.73 -19.01
N GLY A 50 1.63 -27.40 -18.34
CA GLY A 50 1.66 -28.87 -18.21
C GLY A 50 2.13 -29.54 -16.91
N SER A 51 1.14 -29.94 -16.09
CA SER A 51 0.97 -31.28 -15.47
C SER A 51 1.84 -31.74 -14.28
N GLY A 52 1.18 -32.02 -13.13
CA GLY A 52 1.61 -33.03 -12.13
C GLY A 52 1.50 -32.64 -10.65
N ALA A 53 0.54 -33.23 -9.93
CA ALA A 53 0.25 -33.16 -8.49
C ALA A 53 1.44 -33.58 -7.57
N ALA A 54 1.55 -33.28 -6.26
CA ALA A 54 0.89 -32.43 -5.26
C ALA A 54 1.83 -32.43 -4.01
N VAL A 55 1.96 -31.33 -3.27
CA VAL A 55 2.25 -31.37 -1.82
C VAL A 55 1.55 -30.18 -1.16
N GLN A 56 0.72 -30.49 -0.18
CA GLN A 56 -0.06 -29.59 0.65
C GLN A 56 0.86 -28.91 1.68
N GLY A 57 0.90 -27.57 1.65
CA GLY A 57 1.49 -26.73 2.69
C GLY A 57 0.66 -25.46 2.77
N GLU A 58 0.06 -25.22 3.94
CA GLU A 58 -0.85 -24.13 4.23
C GLU A 58 -0.22 -22.77 3.91
N GLY A 59 -0.63 -22.18 2.78
CA GLY A 59 -0.33 -20.81 2.42
C GLY A 59 -1.47 -19.92 2.87
N TYR A 60 -1.25 -19.17 3.96
CA TYR A 60 -2.12 -18.08 4.38
C TYR A 60 -2.03 -16.96 3.34
N LEU A 61 -2.98 -16.96 2.41
CA LEU A 61 -3.19 -15.94 1.39
C LEU A 61 -3.99 -14.79 2.01
N GLU A 62 -3.40 -13.61 2.07
CA GLU A 62 -4.16 -12.37 1.86
C GLU A 62 -3.24 -11.26 1.35
N ARG A 63 -2.75 -11.43 0.12
CA ARG A 63 -2.27 -10.30 -0.69
C ARG A 63 -3.47 -9.65 -1.33
N HIS A 64 -4.03 -8.63 -0.68
CA HIS A 64 -4.96 -7.73 -1.34
C HIS A 64 -4.23 -6.97 -2.45
N CYS A 65 -4.48 -7.40 -3.70
CA CYS A 65 -4.11 -6.66 -4.89
C CYS A 65 -4.96 -5.39 -4.98
N PHE A 66 -4.38 -4.23 -4.69
CA PHE A 66 -4.90 -3.00 -5.26
C PHE A 66 -4.48 -2.94 -6.74
N PRO A 67 -5.29 -2.39 -7.66
CA PRO A 67 -4.87 -2.14 -9.04
C PRO A 67 -3.99 -0.88 -9.18
N SER A 68 -2.90 -0.99 -9.93
CA SER A 68 -1.88 0.04 -10.20
C SER A 68 -2.31 1.08 -11.25
N THR A 69 -3.47 1.68 -11.11
CA THR A 69 -3.84 2.85 -11.93
C THR A 69 -3.64 4.13 -11.14
N GLY A 70 -2.44 4.71 -11.19
CA GLY A 70 -2.18 6.14 -10.92
C GLY A 70 -3.04 6.80 -9.84
N VAL A 71 -3.25 6.14 -8.71
CA VAL A 71 -4.03 6.71 -7.62
C VAL A 71 -3.06 7.63 -6.89
N ASN A 72 -3.39 8.93 -6.83
CA ASN A 72 -2.87 9.81 -5.78
C ASN A 72 -3.39 9.25 -4.45
N SER A 73 -2.78 8.16 -3.96
CA SER A 73 -3.32 7.32 -2.89
C SER A 73 -3.07 8.00 -1.56
N GLN A 74 -3.86 9.02 -1.28
CA GLN A 74 -3.92 9.63 0.04
C GLN A 74 -4.75 8.72 0.94
N LEU A 75 -4.12 8.13 1.95
CA LEU A 75 -4.83 7.37 2.98
C LEU A 75 -5.47 8.35 3.96
N TRP A 76 -6.79 8.55 3.83
CA TRP A 76 -7.58 9.43 4.69
C TRP A 76 -8.48 8.63 5.62
N TYR A 77 -8.52 9.03 6.89
CA TYR A 77 -9.43 8.47 7.90
C TYR A 77 -10.68 9.32 8.05
N VAL A 78 -10.54 10.63 7.87
CA VAL A 78 -11.65 11.58 7.94
C VAL A 78 -11.47 12.59 6.83
N ASN A 79 -12.50 12.77 6.00
CA ASN A 79 -12.51 13.76 4.95
C ASN A 79 -13.81 14.55 5.04
N ASN A 80 -13.69 15.85 5.27
CA ASN A 80 -14.80 16.76 5.49
C ASN A 80 -15.82 16.24 6.53
N GLY A 81 -15.32 15.70 7.64
CA GLY A 81 -16.13 15.18 8.74
C GLY A 81 -16.79 13.82 8.46
N THR A 82 -16.57 13.26 7.26
CA THR A 82 -17.00 11.89 6.94
C THR A 82 -15.90 10.91 7.31
N VAL A 83 -16.24 9.88 8.07
CA VAL A 83 -15.30 8.86 8.52
C VAL A 83 -15.13 7.77 7.46
N ASN A 84 -13.88 7.39 7.17
CA ASN A 84 -13.55 6.27 6.32
C ASN A 84 -13.44 4.98 7.14
N HIS A 85 -14.54 4.27 7.29
CA HIS A 85 -14.54 2.99 8.01
C HIS A 85 -13.62 1.94 7.37
N TYR A 86 -13.37 2.02 6.06
CA TYR A 86 -12.42 1.12 5.39
C TYR A 86 -11.00 1.32 5.89
N ALA A 87 -10.55 2.58 5.99
CA ALA A 87 -9.19 2.91 6.46
C ALA A 87 -8.97 2.61 7.96
N LEU A 88 -10.03 2.60 8.77
CA LEU A 88 -9.99 2.28 10.21
C LEU A 88 -9.95 0.77 10.47
N ASN A 89 -10.69 -0.01 9.68
CA ASN A 89 -10.80 -1.46 9.85
C ASN A 89 -9.66 -2.24 9.17
N TYR A 90 -8.93 -1.59 8.25
CA TYR A 90 -7.83 -2.24 7.54
C TYR A 90 -6.52 -2.15 8.32
N GLU A 91 -5.97 -3.32 8.65
CA GLU A 91 -4.68 -3.44 9.33
C GLU A 91 -3.55 -3.26 8.33
N ILE A 92 -2.88 -2.11 8.39
CA ILE A 92 -1.70 -1.81 7.57
C ILE A 92 -0.45 -2.09 8.38
N VAL A 93 0.48 -2.80 7.75
CA VAL A 93 1.79 -3.13 8.31
C VAL A 93 2.72 -1.91 8.20
N VAL A 94 3.32 -1.52 9.32
CA VAL A 94 4.35 -0.49 9.40
C VAL A 94 5.71 -1.18 9.32
N PRO A 95 6.50 -0.92 8.27
CA PRO A 95 7.73 -1.68 8.05
C PRO A 95 8.83 -1.32 9.07
N PRO A 96 9.90 -2.15 9.17
CA PRO A 96 10.95 -1.96 10.18
C PRO A 96 11.77 -0.68 10.02
N GLN A 97 11.82 -0.11 8.81
CA GLN A 97 12.60 1.10 8.52
C GLN A 97 11.81 2.39 8.81
N LEU A 98 10.47 2.31 8.83
CA LEU A 98 9.60 3.46 9.09
C LEU A 98 9.31 3.61 10.59
N ASP A 99 10.08 4.47 11.26
CA ASP A 99 9.96 4.69 12.71
C ASP A 99 9.04 5.86 13.09
N ALA A 100 8.56 6.62 12.11
CA ALA A 100 7.69 7.78 12.34
C ALA A 100 6.54 7.79 11.34
N LEU A 101 5.32 8.00 11.83
CA LEU A 101 4.13 8.21 11.01
C LEU A 101 3.64 9.63 11.20
N THR A 102 3.55 10.38 10.11
CA THR A 102 3.08 11.76 10.10
C THR A 102 1.62 11.81 9.68
N PHE A 103 0.80 12.40 10.55
CA PHE A 103 -0.61 12.62 10.33
C PHE A 103 -0.84 14.10 10.10
N TYR A 104 -1.62 14.40 9.08
CA TYR A 104 -2.10 15.74 8.78
C TYR A 104 -3.55 15.87 9.20
N TRP A 105 -3.85 16.99 9.81
CA TRP A 105 -5.19 17.27 10.29
C TRP A 105 -5.53 18.75 10.25
N GLN A 106 -6.83 19.01 10.18
CA GLN A 106 -7.37 20.36 10.17
C GLN A 106 -8.83 20.35 10.62
N ALA A 107 -9.16 21.23 11.56
CA ALA A 107 -10.54 21.55 11.86
C ALA A 107 -11.10 22.50 10.79
N LEU A 108 -12.23 22.13 10.21
CA LEU A 108 -12.88 22.87 9.14
C LEU A 108 -13.82 23.94 9.71
N GLN A 109 -14.24 24.86 8.84
CA GLN A 109 -15.21 25.92 9.16
C GLN A 109 -14.73 26.90 10.26
N GLY A 110 -13.42 27.01 10.45
CA GLY A 110 -12.79 28.01 11.33
C GLY A 110 -13.04 27.81 12.83
N ARG A 111 -13.53 26.63 13.25
CA ARG A 111 -13.76 26.28 14.66
C ARG A 111 -12.75 25.25 15.12
N THR A 112 -12.08 25.51 16.24
CA THR A 112 -11.21 24.52 16.89
C THR A 112 -12.05 23.41 17.53
N ILE A 113 -11.62 22.16 17.37
CA ILE A 113 -12.32 20.97 17.87
C ILE A 113 -11.49 20.39 19.02
N PRO A 114 -12.03 20.14 20.22
CA PRO A 114 -11.28 19.47 21.26
C PRO A 114 -10.99 18.02 20.88
N TYR A 115 -9.82 17.51 21.25
CA TYR A 115 -9.45 16.13 21.03
C TYR A 115 -8.86 15.47 22.27
N THR A 116 -9.01 14.15 22.31
CA THR A 116 -8.27 13.25 23.20
C THR A 116 -7.58 12.19 22.35
N LEU A 117 -6.29 11.99 22.55
CA LEU A 117 -5.42 11.06 21.85
C LEU A 117 -4.84 10.06 22.85
N SER A 118 -4.87 8.78 22.51
CA SER A 118 -4.15 7.75 23.23
C SER A 118 -3.52 6.75 22.27
N VAL A 119 -2.35 6.22 22.65
CA VAL A 119 -1.62 5.23 21.86
C VAL A 119 -1.27 4.05 22.77
N SER A 120 -1.64 2.85 22.35
CA SER A 120 -1.30 1.61 23.04
C SER A 120 -0.54 0.65 22.13
N VAL A 121 0.32 -0.15 22.75
CA VAL A 121 1.18 -1.14 22.08
C VAL A 121 1.06 -2.45 22.82
N ALA A 122 0.89 -3.55 22.10
CA ALA A 122 0.70 -4.87 22.70
C ALA A 122 1.99 -5.44 23.34
N ASN A 123 3.16 -5.19 22.74
CA ASN A 123 4.44 -5.72 23.19
C ASN A 123 5.49 -4.62 23.44
N PRO A 124 5.63 -4.13 24.69
CA PRO A 124 6.60 -3.07 25.03
C PRO A 124 8.06 -3.55 25.07
N GLU A 125 8.32 -4.87 24.99
CA GLU A 125 9.68 -5.39 24.91
C GLU A 125 10.25 -5.22 23.48
N ALA A 126 9.39 -5.27 22.47
CA ALA A 126 9.75 -5.14 21.06
C ALA A 126 9.74 -3.69 20.55
N VAL A 127 8.83 -2.85 21.07
CA VAL A 127 8.67 -1.44 20.67
C VAL A 127 8.78 -0.55 21.91
N LEU A 128 9.59 0.51 21.83
CA LEU A 128 9.67 1.53 22.87
C LEU A 128 8.32 2.23 23.05
N GLN A 129 8.08 2.81 24.24
CA GLN A 129 6.88 3.60 24.49
C GLN A 129 6.70 4.64 23.35
N PRO A 130 5.58 4.61 22.61
CA PRO A 130 5.37 5.54 21.53
C PRO A 130 5.31 6.97 22.03
N VAL A 131 5.82 7.88 21.22
CA VAL A 131 5.84 9.32 21.52
C VAL A 131 5.15 10.08 20.40
N CYS A 132 4.21 10.94 20.78
CA CYS A 132 3.59 11.93 19.91
C CYS A 132 4.25 13.30 20.13
N ASN A 133 4.35 14.12 19.09
CA ASN A 133 4.81 15.51 19.21
C ASN A 133 3.71 16.50 19.64
N ILE A 134 2.54 16.00 20.04
CA ILE A 134 1.40 16.76 20.56
C ILE A 134 0.97 16.14 21.90
N SER A 135 0.20 16.90 22.69
CA SER A 135 -0.34 16.42 23.96
C SER A 135 -1.48 15.41 23.77
N ASP A 136 -1.75 14.61 24.82
CA ASP A 136 -2.86 13.65 24.82
C ASP A 136 -4.24 14.32 24.75
N HIS A 137 -4.33 15.60 25.15
CA HIS A 137 -5.55 16.38 25.02
C HIS A 137 -5.21 17.77 24.48
N GLY A 138 -6.12 18.35 23.70
CA GLY A 138 -5.92 19.70 23.17
C GLY A 138 -7.00 20.13 22.20
N LEU A 139 -6.63 21.04 21.31
CA LEU A 139 -7.51 21.55 20.24
C LEU A 139 -6.90 21.23 18.87
N VAL A 140 -7.72 20.73 17.95
CA VAL A 140 -7.35 20.56 16.56
C VAL A 140 -7.21 21.96 15.92
N PRO A 141 -6.09 22.25 15.25
CA PRO A 141 -5.85 23.55 14.63
C PRO A 141 -6.77 23.78 13.42
N THR A 142 -7.16 25.03 13.20
CA THR A 142 -7.98 25.45 12.04
C THR A 142 -7.15 25.61 10.76
N LYS A 143 -5.83 25.69 10.88
CA LYS A 143 -4.89 25.61 9.75
C LYS A 143 -4.41 24.18 9.59
N LEU A 144 -4.18 23.77 8.34
CA LEU A 144 -3.57 22.48 8.06
C LEU A 144 -2.25 22.36 8.82
N SER A 145 -2.19 21.37 9.70
CA SER A 145 -1.04 21.11 10.57
C SER A 145 -0.74 19.61 10.57
N SER A 146 0.40 19.22 11.11
CA SER A 146 0.75 17.82 11.27
C SER A 146 1.22 17.49 12.68
N TRP A 147 1.10 16.22 13.02
CA TRP A 147 1.70 15.62 14.20
C TRP A 147 2.31 14.27 13.81
N THR A 148 3.29 13.83 14.59
CA THR A 148 4.08 12.64 14.29
C THR A 148 4.02 11.67 15.45
N LEU A 149 3.72 10.42 15.13
CA LEU A 149 3.79 9.28 16.03
C LEU A 149 5.10 8.52 15.80
N ARG A 150 5.92 8.36 16.83
CA ARG A 150 7.15 7.57 16.75
C ARG A 150 6.92 6.15 17.27
N LEU A 151 7.27 5.16 16.45
CA LEU A 151 7.15 3.73 16.70
C LEU A 151 8.52 3.06 16.57
N THR A 152 9.41 3.33 17.53
CA THR A 152 10.80 2.86 17.48
C THR A 152 10.93 1.47 18.08
N CYS A 153 11.48 0.53 17.32
CA CYS A 153 11.78 -0.82 17.82
C CYS A 153 12.98 -0.82 18.79
N THR A 154 12.94 -1.67 19.82
CA THR A 154 14.05 -1.86 20.76
C THR A 154 15.23 -2.60 20.17
N ARG A 155 15.05 -3.23 19.00
CA ARG A 155 16.00 -4.12 18.30
C ARG A 155 16.34 -5.41 19.08
N LYS A 156 15.57 -5.74 20.12
CA LYS A 156 15.76 -6.95 20.94
C LYS A 156 14.97 -8.16 20.46
N LEU A 157 13.90 -7.94 19.70
CA LEU A 157 12.95 -8.96 19.27
C LEU A 157 12.59 -8.80 17.80
N THR A 158 12.43 -9.94 17.13
CA THR A 158 11.91 -10.02 15.77
C THR A 158 10.47 -10.46 15.89
N THR A 159 9.53 -9.53 15.72
CA THR A 159 8.10 -9.78 15.87
C THR A 159 7.30 -8.66 15.24
N GLU A 160 6.06 -8.97 14.89
CA GLU A 160 5.04 -7.98 14.58
C GLU A 160 4.34 -7.56 15.88
N VAL A 161 4.01 -6.28 16.02
CA VAL A 161 3.43 -5.70 17.22
C VAL A 161 2.23 -4.86 16.86
N ASP A 162 1.09 -5.15 17.48
CA ASP A 162 -0.12 -4.38 17.31
C ASP A 162 0.00 -3.02 18.01
N VAL A 163 -0.31 -1.97 17.27
CA VAL A 163 -0.33 -0.57 17.70
C VAL A 163 -1.73 -0.03 17.45
N THR A 164 -2.34 0.51 18.50
CA THR A 164 -3.67 1.11 18.42
C THR A 164 -3.58 2.59 18.76
N VAL A 165 -3.98 3.44 17.83
CA VAL A 165 -4.09 4.89 18.02
C VAL A 165 -5.57 5.24 18.12
N THR A 166 -5.97 5.78 19.26
CA THR A 166 -7.36 6.18 19.51
C THR A 166 -7.45 7.70 19.57
N LEU A 167 -8.24 8.29 18.69
CA LEU A 167 -8.50 9.73 18.63
C LEU A 167 -10.00 9.99 18.83
N GLN A 168 -10.35 10.73 19.86
CA GLN A 168 -11.73 11.10 20.18
C GLN A 168 -11.96 12.58 19.87
N VAL A 169 -12.98 12.87 19.08
CA VAL A 169 -13.31 14.24 18.62
C VAL A 169 -14.82 14.40 18.43
N PRO A 170 -15.44 15.51 18.85
CA PRO A 170 -16.84 15.80 18.55
C PRO A 170 -16.99 16.34 17.12
N MET A 171 -17.45 15.50 16.20
CA MET A 171 -17.65 15.85 14.78
C MET A 171 -19.11 16.18 14.42
N ASN A 172 -20.03 16.14 15.38
CA ASN A 172 -21.43 16.48 15.12
C ASN A 172 -21.75 17.92 15.55
N THR A 173 -22.98 18.36 15.30
CA THR A 173 -23.51 19.64 15.77
C THR A 173 -23.47 19.79 17.30
N SER A 174 -23.53 18.67 18.02
CA SER A 174 -23.41 18.61 19.48
C SER A 174 -22.00 18.21 19.89
N LEU A 175 -21.39 18.98 20.80
CA LEU A 175 -20.12 18.63 21.45
C LEU A 175 -20.26 17.37 22.34
N ALA A 176 -21.48 16.92 22.63
CA ALA A 176 -21.74 15.69 23.37
C ALA A 176 -21.58 14.42 22.52
N ASP A 177 -21.67 14.54 21.19
CA ASP A 177 -21.59 13.39 20.28
C ASP A 177 -20.12 13.15 19.88
N ILE A 178 -19.39 12.45 20.76
CA ILE A 178 -17.97 12.15 20.58
C ILE A 178 -17.81 11.02 19.57
N THR A 179 -17.12 11.31 18.46
CA THR A 179 -16.68 10.32 17.48
C THR A 179 -15.34 9.75 17.92
N THR A 180 -15.25 8.42 18.05
CA THR A 180 -13.99 7.73 18.35
C THR A 180 -13.43 7.11 17.07
N LEU A 181 -12.22 7.52 16.72
CA LEU A 181 -11.46 6.98 15.60
C LEU A 181 -10.39 6.04 16.17
N THR A 182 -10.48 4.75 15.83
CA THR A 182 -9.50 3.76 16.25
C THR A 182 -8.73 3.29 15.03
N ILE A 183 -7.44 3.63 14.99
CA ILE A 183 -6.54 3.29 13.88
C ILE A 183 -5.66 2.12 14.34
N HIS A 184 -5.81 0.99 13.66
CA HIS A 184 -5.01 -0.21 13.91
C HIS A 184 -3.84 -0.31 12.93
N ARG A 185 -2.64 -0.52 13.47
CA ARG A 185 -1.40 -0.65 12.70
C ARG A 185 -0.58 -1.79 13.29
N LYS A 186 0.16 -2.49 12.44
CA LYS A 186 1.02 -3.61 12.85
C LYS A 186 2.47 -3.25 12.58
N LYS A 187 3.24 -2.90 13.62
CA LYS A 187 4.65 -2.54 13.49
C LYS A 187 5.52 -3.79 13.42
N VAL A 188 6.32 -3.91 12.37
CA VAL A 188 7.32 -4.98 12.25
C VAL A 188 8.60 -4.51 12.94
N CYS A 189 9.08 -5.31 13.90
CA CYS A 189 10.38 -5.12 14.53
C CYS A 189 11.30 -6.28 14.19
N LEU A 190 12.57 -5.95 13.99
CA LEU A 190 13.64 -6.91 13.73
C LEU A 190 14.73 -6.76 14.79
N ARG A 191 15.34 -7.87 15.16
CA ARG A 191 16.59 -7.89 15.92
C ARG A 191 17.72 -7.25 15.10
N GLU A 192 18.69 -6.67 15.81
CA GLU A 192 19.81 -5.93 15.22
C GLU A 192 20.55 -6.73 14.13
N ASN A 193 20.85 -8.01 14.37
CA ASN A 193 21.53 -8.89 13.43
C ASN A 193 20.74 -9.16 12.13
N GLU A 194 19.42 -9.11 12.17
CA GLU A 194 18.54 -9.35 11.01
C GLU A 194 18.25 -8.05 10.24
N ALA A 195 18.22 -6.92 10.95
CA ALA A 195 18.09 -5.59 10.33
C ALA A 195 19.27 -5.28 9.38
N VAL A 196 20.50 -5.63 9.79
CA VAL A 196 21.71 -5.45 8.97
C VAL A 196 21.66 -6.26 7.67
N HIS A 197 21.04 -7.45 7.69
CA HIS A 197 20.93 -8.28 6.47
C HIS A 197 19.94 -7.68 5.45
N MET A 198 18.87 -7.00 5.90
CA MET A 198 17.96 -6.29 5.00
C MET A 198 18.60 -5.03 4.41
N GLU A 199 19.36 -4.27 5.20
CA GLU A 199 20.09 -3.10 4.72
C GLU A 199 21.22 -3.47 3.74
N ALA A 200 21.93 -4.58 3.98
CA ALA A 200 22.97 -5.09 3.09
C ALA A 200 22.42 -5.68 1.77
N THR A 201 21.13 -6.03 1.71
CA THR A 201 20.47 -6.52 0.48
C THR A 201 19.87 -5.37 -0.34
N GLY A 202 19.76 -4.16 0.23
CA GLY A 202 19.26 -2.95 -0.43
C GLY A 202 20.26 -2.26 -1.37
N SER A 203 21.49 -2.78 -1.47
CA SER A 203 22.50 -2.28 -2.42
C SER A 203 22.84 -3.34 -3.47
N GLY A 204 22.14 -3.29 -4.60
CA GLY A 204 22.73 -3.54 -5.92
C GLY A 204 23.43 -4.88 -6.20
N GLY A 205 23.13 -5.96 -5.49
CA GLY A 205 23.66 -7.29 -5.77
C GLY A 205 22.78 -8.08 -6.73
N HIS A 206 22.59 -7.63 -7.98
CA HIS A 206 22.04 -8.52 -9.01
C HIS A 206 22.91 -9.77 -9.05
N SER A 207 22.33 -10.92 -8.70
CA SER A 207 22.95 -12.24 -8.84
C SER A 207 23.13 -12.53 -10.34
N THR A 208 24.22 -11.97 -10.89
CA THR A 208 24.62 -12.07 -12.29
C THR A 208 24.71 -13.52 -12.74
N THR A 209 24.98 -14.45 -11.83
CA THR A 209 25.02 -15.89 -12.05
C THR A 209 23.71 -16.44 -12.62
N VAL A 210 22.53 -16.00 -12.15
CA VAL A 210 21.24 -16.54 -12.65
C VAL A 210 20.93 -16.00 -14.05
N VAL A 211 21.29 -14.75 -14.33
CA VAL A 211 21.10 -14.14 -15.65
C VAL A 211 22.06 -14.75 -16.68
N TYR A 212 23.32 -14.98 -16.31
CA TYR A 212 24.28 -15.65 -17.20
C TYR A 212 23.88 -17.09 -17.53
N VAL A 213 23.37 -17.84 -16.55
CA VAL A 213 22.92 -19.23 -16.79
C VAL A 213 21.71 -19.29 -17.73
N THR A 214 20.76 -18.37 -17.59
CA THR A 214 19.57 -18.34 -18.46
C THR A 214 19.88 -17.85 -19.87
N VAL A 215 20.70 -16.80 -20.03
CA VAL A 215 21.12 -16.28 -21.34
C VAL A 215 22.03 -17.26 -22.08
N ALA A 216 22.98 -17.90 -21.38
CA ALA A 216 23.82 -18.94 -21.97
C ALA A 216 23.02 -20.18 -22.38
N GLY A 217 22.06 -20.60 -21.55
CA GLY A 217 21.16 -21.71 -21.86
C GLY A 217 20.31 -21.46 -23.12
N LEU A 218 19.72 -20.28 -23.23
CA LEU A 218 18.96 -19.87 -24.42
C LEU A 218 19.85 -19.81 -25.68
N GLY A 219 21.07 -19.28 -25.56
CA GLY A 219 22.02 -19.22 -26.68
C GLY A 219 22.41 -20.61 -27.20
N VAL A 220 22.71 -21.55 -26.30
CA VAL A 220 23.04 -22.94 -26.67
C VAL A 220 21.84 -23.64 -27.30
N PHE A 221 20.63 -23.44 -26.77
CA PHE A 221 19.42 -24.03 -27.32
C PHE A 221 19.13 -23.54 -28.74
N LEU A 222 19.23 -22.24 -28.99
CA LEU A 222 19.04 -21.67 -30.34
C LEU A 222 20.10 -22.17 -31.33
N ALA A 223 21.36 -22.29 -30.90
CA ALA A 223 22.42 -22.84 -31.73
C ALA A 223 22.17 -24.31 -32.13
N LEU A 224 21.67 -25.12 -31.18
CA LEU A 224 21.31 -26.52 -31.45
C LEU A 224 20.14 -26.63 -32.45
N VAL A 225 19.10 -25.82 -32.28
CA VAL A 225 17.95 -25.79 -33.22
C VAL A 225 18.42 -25.39 -34.62
N ALA A 226 19.28 -24.37 -34.73
CA ALA A 226 19.83 -23.95 -36.02
C ALA A 226 20.69 -25.04 -36.69
N ALA A 227 21.51 -25.75 -35.92
CA ALA A 227 22.33 -26.86 -36.43
C ALA A 227 21.45 -28.02 -36.93
N LEU A 228 20.42 -28.40 -36.18
CA LEU A 228 19.48 -29.43 -36.60
C LEU A 228 18.69 -29.03 -37.86
N ALA A 229 18.28 -27.76 -37.95
CA ALA A 229 17.63 -27.24 -39.15
C ALA A 229 18.55 -27.29 -40.37
N ALA A 230 19.83 -26.92 -40.21
CA ALA A 230 20.82 -26.98 -41.30
C ALA A 230 21.12 -28.42 -41.74
N LEU A 231 21.22 -29.37 -40.79
CA LEU A 231 21.39 -30.79 -41.09
C LEU A 231 20.18 -31.37 -41.84
N ASN A 232 18.97 -31.01 -41.41
CA ASN A 232 17.76 -31.48 -42.09
C ASN A 232 17.64 -30.87 -43.50
N HIS A 233 17.99 -29.58 -43.67
CA HIS A 233 18.00 -28.93 -44.98
C HIS A 233 19.02 -29.55 -45.95
N THR A 234 20.23 -29.87 -45.47
CA THR A 234 21.23 -30.56 -46.30
C THR A 234 20.84 -32.00 -46.61
N HIS A 235 20.22 -32.72 -45.68
CA HIS A 235 19.68 -34.05 -45.94
C HIS A 235 18.56 -34.02 -47.00
N HIS A 236 17.63 -33.06 -46.90
CA HIS A 236 16.54 -32.91 -47.87
C HIS A 236 17.06 -32.49 -49.27
N ASN A 237 18.06 -31.61 -49.31
CA ASN A 237 18.71 -31.22 -50.58
C ASN A 237 19.53 -32.36 -51.19
N LYS A 238 20.14 -33.20 -50.36
CA LYS A 238 20.85 -34.41 -50.82
C LYS A 238 19.87 -35.43 -51.39
N MET A 239 18.66 -35.56 -50.82
CA MET A 239 17.59 -36.38 -51.40
C MET A 239 17.08 -35.81 -52.73
N TYR A 240 16.95 -34.48 -52.86
CA TYR A 240 16.52 -33.84 -54.11
C TYR A 240 17.55 -34.01 -55.24
N ASN A 241 18.86 -33.85 -54.96
CA ASN A 241 19.92 -34.06 -55.95
C ASN A 241 20.12 -35.54 -56.34
N ASN A 242 19.77 -36.48 -55.47
CA ASN A 242 19.82 -37.91 -55.80
C ASN A 242 18.57 -38.39 -56.55
N ALA A 243 17.43 -37.70 -56.43
CA ALA A 243 16.23 -37.94 -57.24
C ALA A 243 16.35 -37.37 -58.68
N ALA A 244 17.19 -36.37 -58.90
CA ALA A 244 17.48 -35.80 -60.23
C ALA A 244 18.46 -36.63 -61.09
N ARG A 245 18.81 -37.86 -60.67
CA ARG A 245 19.69 -38.79 -61.40
C ARG A 245 19.00 -40.08 -61.86
N CYS A 246 17.67 -40.10 -61.98
CA CYS A 246 16.98 -41.11 -62.79
C CYS A 246 16.86 -40.60 -64.23
N VAL A 247 17.81 -41.04 -65.06
CA VAL A 247 17.87 -40.80 -66.52
C VAL A 247 16.79 -41.63 -67.21
N CYS A 248 15.92 -40.97 -68.00
CA CYS A 248 15.14 -41.63 -69.03
C CYS A 248 16.10 -42.15 -70.12
N VAL A 249 16.28 -43.47 -70.21
CA VAL A 249 16.83 -44.12 -71.40
C VAL A 249 15.63 -44.60 -72.23
N PHE A 250 15.36 -43.90 -73.33
CA PHE A 250 14.46 -44.33 -74.41
C PHE A 250 15.18 -44.10 -75.75
N SER A 251 15.71 -45.18 -76.32
CA SER A 251 15.73 -45.55 -77.75
C SER A 251 16.69 -46.72 -77.94
#